data_AF-A0A285M3V4-F1
#
_entry.id   AF-A0A285M3V4-F1
#
_cell.length_a   1.000
_cell.length_b   1.000
_cell.length_c   1.000
_cell.angle_alpha   90.00
_cell.angle_beta   90.00
_cell.angle_gamma   90.00
#
_symmetry.space_group_name_H-M   'P 1'
#
loop_
_entity.id
_entity.type
_entity.pdbx_description
1 polymer ?
#
loop_
_entity_poly.entity_id
_entity_poly.type
_entity_poly.pdbx_seq_one_letter_code
_entity_poly.pdbx_strand_id
1 'polypeptide(L)'
;MSERKYGAEIVTVDDGGTTVTELKAATALLVGTAPIQEVHVTPEARAAYINKKILIRRRSDIESYFGPVRDCYTIPTALHQMFDQEGTQGIGTICVVNVFDPDTHVDGESNPDPSQVTNLDIIGAFDASGAPSGLQHAYACYQSFGWFPKLLLTPGFSTQTGVRAAMESIANKVRARFFLDAPLGVTSQQVIEARGDTGEFDWQISSRRAVGCWPYMKFVNLDSTSLTAGEAVPLWYSPVLAAIWLRYIVEVGYHHSPSNRSIICEEPAQEVLYIPGDFTSDVQELRANGVVTCEERHGKGPHTAGNRSLAWPTDTNMRNFLHVQLIEDVMHEAVLHFLDQWKDRNGSPANLELIEDRINAYGIGKTTGKDPALSGFRFAFDRQKTTTATVAEGHYYWTLEWAPVGVMEWLTVNDWINTDMLGDPLGLSTSDTSSAVA
;
A
#
# COMPACT_ATOMS: atom_id res chain seq x y z
N MET A 1 -47.06 24.14 40.12
CA MET A 1 -47.19 22.70 40.43
C MET A 1 -46.40 21.94 39.39
N SER A 2 -45.31 21.31 39.81
CA SER A 2 -44.44 20.47 38.97
C SER A 2 -45.20 19.25 38.49
N GLU A 3 -45.28 19.05 37.18
CA GLU A 3 -45.87 17.87 36.56
C GLU A 3 -45.03 16.64 36.97
N ARG A 4 -45.57 15.80 37.86
CA ARG A 4 -44.96 14.51 38.21
C ARG A 4 -45.27 13.51 37.10
N LYS A 5 -44.25 13.17 36.31
CA LYS A 5 -44.32 12.04 35.37
C LYS A 5 -44.12 10.71 36.13
N TYR A 6 -44.91 9.70 35.79
CA TYR A 6 -44.74 8.31 36.24
C TYR A 6 -44.68 7.39 35.01
N GLY A 7 -43.65 6.55 34.91
CA GLY A 7 -43.43 5.60 33.81
C GLY A 7 -42.02 5.65 33.24
N ALA A 8 -41.62 4.61 32.49
CA ALA A 8 -40.35 4.60 31.76
C ALA A 8 -40.54 5.35 30.42
N GLU A 9 -39.79 6.43 30.26
CA GLU A 9 -39.69 7.20 29.02
C GLU A 9 -38.36 6.82 28.35
N ILE A 10 -38.40 6.32 27.11
CA ILE A 10 -37.20 6.20 26.29
C ILE A 10 -37.00 7.55 25.62
N VAL A 11 -36.13 8.37 26.21
CA VAL A 11 -35.60 9.56 25.54
C VAL A 11 -34.41 9.10 24.72
N THR A 12 -34.55 9.07 23.40
CA THR A 12 -33.41 8.93 22.50
C THR A 12 -32.65 10.26 22.53
N VAL A 13 -31.66 10.36 23.41
CA VAL A 13 -30.61 11.35 23.27
C VAL A 13 -29.71 10.84 22.17
N ASP A 14 -29.84 11.39 20.96
CA ASP A 14 -28.73 11.33 20.01
C ASP A 14 -27.60 12.14 20.62
N ASP A 15 -26.76 11.48 21.42
CA ASP A 15 -25.46 12.01 21.77
C ASP A 15 -24.72 12.11 20.44
N GLY A 16 -24.76 13.28 19.82
CA GLY A 16 -24.03 13.63 18.60
C GLY A 16 -22.52 13.64 18.86
N GLY A 17 -22.02 12.69 19.64
CA GLY A 17 -20.63 12.40 19.89
C GLY A 17 -20.04 11.86 18.60
N THR A 18 -19.65 12.75 17.71
CA THR A 18 -18.78 12.47 16.58
C THR A 18 -17.54 11.77 17.11
N THR A 19 -17.41 10.47 16.81
CA THR A 19 -16.24 9.67 17.14
C THR A 19 -15.18 9.87 16.07
N VAL A 20 -13.90 9.81 16.47
CA VAL A 20 -12.80 9.75 15.51
C VAL A 20 -12.89 8.38 14.81
N THR A 21 -13.03 8.38 13.49
CA THR A 21 -13.17 7.16 12.69
C THR A 21 -12.09 7.08 11.63
N GLU A 22 -11.58 5.88 11.41
CA GLU A 22 -10.61 5.60 10.36
C GLU A 22 -11.33 5.40 9.03
N LEU A 23 -10.79 5.98 7.96
CA LEU A 23 -11.22 5.65 6.61
C LEU A 23 -10.71 4.27 6.18
N LYS A 24 -11.27 3.75 5.09
CA LYS A 24 -10.86 2.45 4.53
C LYS A 24 -9.36 2.45 4.19
N ALA A 25 -8.60 1.59 4.87
CA ALA A 25 -7.17 1.43 4.64
C ALA A 25 -6.82 0.45 3.51
N ALA A 26 -7.66 -0.58 3.27
CA ALA A 26 -7.46 -1.55 2.19
C ALA A 26 -8.05 -1.03 0.87
N THR A 27 -7.41 -0.02 0.28
CA THR A 27 -7.86 0.59 -0.98
C THR A 27 -6.73 0.74 -1.99
N ALA A 28 -7.00 0.45 -3.25
CA ALA A 28 -6.05 0.64 -4.34
C ALA A 28 -6.69 1.35 -5.55
N LEU A 29 -5.85 2.06 -6.32
CA LEU A 29 -6.16 2.56 -7.65
C LEU A 29 -5.28 1.82 -8.66
N LEU A 30 -5.91 1.16 -9.62
CA LEU A 30 -5.25 0.49 -10.74
C LEU A 30 -5.62 1.22 -12.04
N VAL A 31 -4.60 1.70 -12.75
CA VAL A 31 -4.77 2.36 -14.05
C VAL A 31 -4.04 1.55 -15.12
N GLY A 32 -4.70 1.27 -16.23
CA GLY A 32 -4.13 0.48 -17.32
C GLY A 32 -5.06 0.39 -18.53
N THR A 33 -4.90 -0.69 -19.30
CA THR A 33 -5.64 -0.91 -20.55
C THR A 33 -6.50 -2.17 -20.46
N ALA A 34 -7.69 -2.14 -21.06
CA ALA A 34 -8.63 -3.26 -21.10
C ALA A 34 -9.31 -3.40 -22.48
N PRO A 35 -9.59 -4.63 -22.96
CA PRO A 35 -10.28 -4.88 -24.23
C PRO A 35 -11.80 -4.66 -24.12
N ILE A 36 -12.23 -3.47 -23.71
CA ILE A 36 -13.64 -3.14 -23.45
C ILE A 36 -14.54 -3.32 -24.68
N GLN A 37 -13.99 -3.23 -25.89
CA GLN A 37 -14.70 -3.42 -27.16
C GLN A 37 -15.24 -4.84 -27.34
N GLU A 38 -14.64 -5.85 -26.69
CA GLU A 38 -15.08 -7.24 -26.78
C GLU A 38 -16.37 -7.50 -25.97
N VAL A 39 -16.70 -6.59 -25.04
CA VAL A 39 -17.89 -6.70 -24.18
C VAL A 39 -18.91 -5.61 -24.50
N HIS A 40 -18.45 -4.40 -24.78
CA HIS A 40 -19.26 -3.21 -25.03
C HIS A 40 -19.17 -2.83 -26.51
N VAL A 41 -20.16 -3.30 -27.28
CA VAL A 41 -20.14 -3.25 -28.75
C VAL A 41 -20.31 -1.83 -29.31
N THR A 42 -21.10 -0.97 -28.66
CA THR A 42 -21.35 0.41 -29.15
C THR A 42 -20.47 1.44 -28.45
N PRO A 43 -20.09 2.55 -29.13
CA PRO A 43 -19.33 3.64 -28.51
C PRO A 43 -19.99 4.19 -27.24
N GLU A 44 -21.32 4.28 -27.22
CA GLU A 44 -22.07 4.79 -26.06
C GLU A 44 -21.96 3.86 -24.86
N ALA A 45 -21.95 2.54 -25.08
CA ALA A 45 -21.74 1.56 -24.02
C ALA A 45 -20.30 1.63 -23.51
N ARG A 46 -19.30 1.77 -24.42
CA ARG A 46 -17.88 1.89 -24.07
C ARG A 46 -17.57 3.12 -23.24
N ALA A 47 -18.24 4.25 -23.47
CA ALA A 47 -17.99 5.51 -22.77
C ALA A 47 -18.13 5.41 -21.23
N ALA A 48 -18.88 4.44 -20.72
CA ALA A 48 -18.99 4.17 -19.28
C ALA A 48 -17.75 3.47 -18.68
N TYR A 49 -16.85 2.97 -19.53
CA TYR A 49 -15.67 2.17 -19.15
C TYR A 49 -14.35 2.80 -19.64
N ILE A 50 -14.39 4.01 -20.20
CA ILE A 50 -13.21 4.79 -20.61
C ILE A 50 -13.04 5.96 -19.66
N ASN A 51 -11.88 6.05 -19.00
CA ASN A 51 -11.55 7.08 -18.01
C ASN A 51 -12.67 7.27 -16.96
N LYS A 52 -13.25 6.14 -16.52
CA LYS A 52 -14.24 6.09 -15.43
C LYS A 52 -13.68 5.27 -14.27
N LYS A 53 -14.03 5.71 -13.05
CA LYS A 53 -13.68 5.03 -11.80
C LYS A 53 -14.66 3.90 -11.55
N ILE A 54 -14.22 2.65 -11.68
CA ILE A 54 -15.06 1.47 -11.48
C ILE A 54 -14.53 0.69 -10.28
N LEU A 55 -15.41 0.40 -9.31
CA LEU A 55 -15.03 -0.39 -8.15
C LEU A 55 -15.18 -1.89 -8.46
N ILE A 56 -14.09 -2.63 -8.34
CA ILE A 56 -14.08 -4.09 -8.45
C ILE A 56 -14.07 -4.70 -7.06
N ARG A 57 -15.01 -5.63 -6.83
CA ARG A 57 -15.15 -6.38 -5.57
C ARG A 57 -15.20 -7.88 -5.76
N ARG A 58 -15.56 -8.35 -6.96
CA ARG A 58 -15.68 -9.78 -7.29
C ARG A 58 -14.92 -10.06 -8.56
N ARG A 59 -14.33 -11.25 -8.64
CA ARG A 59 -13.63 -11.74 -9.84
C ARG A 59 -14.53 -11.73 -11.09
N SER A 60 -15.82 -12.04 -10.95
CA SER A 60 -16.78 -12.04 -12.08
C SER A 60 -17.04 -10.66 -12.69
N ASP A 61 -16.78 -9.59 -11.93
CA ASP A 61 -16.99 -8.22 -12.41
C ASP A 61 -15.88 -7.79 -13.39
N ILE A 62 -14.73 -8.50 -13.41
CA ILE A 62 -13.59 -8.22 -14.29
C ILE A 62 -14.02 -8.36 -15.74
N GLU A 63 -14.42 -9.57 -16.15
CA GLU A 63 -14.81 -9.85 -17.53
C GLU A 63 -16.05 -9.04 -17.95
N SER A 64 -17.00 -8.84 -17.03
CA SER A 64 -18.23 -8.09 -17.32
C SER A 64 -17.99 -6.61 -17.64
N TYR A 65 -16.95 -6.01 -17.07
CA TYR A 65 -16.66 -4.58 -17.23
C TYR A 65 -15.49 -4.31 -18.17
N PHE A 66 -14.44 -5.14 -18.12
CA PHE A 66 -13.17 -4.92 -18.79
C PHE A 66 -12.83 -5.96 -19.87
N GLY A 67 -13.64 -7.01 -20.02
CA GLY A 67 -13.41 -8.05 -21.01
C GLY A 67 -12.41 -9.13 -20.59
N PRO A 68 -12.17 -10.10 -21.48
CA PRO A 68 -11.32 -11.26 -21.20
C PRO A 68 -9.85 -10.85 -21.07
N VAL A 69 -9.04 -11.77 -20.54
CA VAL A 69 -7.58 -11.62 -20.55
C VAL A 69 -7.07 -11.69 -22.00
N ARG A 70 -6.22 -10.73 -22.34
CA ARG A 70 -5.57 -10.55 -23.64
C ARG A 70 -4.13 -10.09 -23.39
N ASP A 71 -3.15 -10.70 -24.06
CA ASP A 71 -1.72 -10.44 -23.79
C ASP A 71 -1.33 -8.95 -23.93
N CYS A 72 -1.98 -8.22 -24.85
CA CYS A 72 -1.70 -6.81 -25.11
C CYS A 72 -2.39 -5.83 -24.15
N TYR A 73 -3.17 -6.32 -23.18
CA TYR A 73 -3.89 -5.51 -22.20
C TYR A 73 -3.46 -5.83 -20.76
N THR A 74 -3.51 -4.82 -19.89
CA THR A 74 -2.90 -4.93 -18.55
C THR A 74 -3.92 -5.13 -17.42
N ILE A 75 -5.12 -4.56 -17.52
CA ILE A 75 -6.11 -4.56 -16.43
C ILE A 75 -6.65 -5.95 -16.11
N PRO A 76 -7.22 -6.72 -17.06
CA PRO A 76 -7.79 -8.03 -16.72
C PRO A 76 -6.75 -8.95 -16.10
N THR A 77 -5.56 -9.01 -16.70
CA THR A 77 -4.40 -9.79 -16.22
C THR A 77 -4.03 -9.41 -14.78
N ALA A 78 -3.80 -8.13 -14.51
CA ALA A 78 -3.42 -7.67 -13.18
C ALA A 78 -4.51 -7.94 -12.13
N LEU A 79 -5.80 -7.75 -12.48
CA LEU A 79 -6.89 -8.08 -11.57
C LEU A 79 -6.97 -9.57 -11.28
N HIS A 80 -6.79 -10.44 -12.27
CA HIS A 80 -6.73 -11.88 -12.02
C HIS A 80 -5.57 -12.24 -11.07
N GLN A 81 -4.37 -11.71 -11.30
CA GLN A 81 -3.23 -11.89 -10.38
C GLN A 81 -3.56 -11.44 -8.95
N MET A 82 -4.29 -10.32 -8.79
CA MET A 82 -4.72 -9.83 -7.49
C MET A 82 -5.76 -10.74 -6.82
N PHE A 83 -6.77 -11.21 -7.56
CA PHE A 83 -7.79 -12.12 -7.04
C PHE A 83 -7.27 -13.54 -6.80
N ASP A 84 -6.19 -13.97 -7.44
CA ASP A 84 -5.51 -15.22 -7.10
C ASP A 84 -4.88 -15.18 -5.71
N GLN A 85 -4.58 -13.98 -5.18
CA GLN A 85 -4.11 -13.80 -3.80
C GLN A 85 -5.23 -13.69 -2.77
N GLU A 86 -6.50 -13.81 -3.17
CA GLU A 86 -7.66 -13.55 -2.31
C GLU A 86 -7.66 -14.43 -1.06
N GLY A 87 -7.90 -13.78 0.09
CA GLY A 87 -8.08 -14.43 1.37
C GLY A 87 -9.55 -14.77 1.64
N THR A 88 -9.81 -15.28 2.83
CA THR A 88 -11.18 -15.64 3.25
C THR A 88 -12.11 -14.42 3.37
N GLN A 89 -11.54 -13.23 3.59
CA GLN A 89 -12.26 -11.97 3.75
C GLN A 89 -12.18 -11.04 2.52
N GLY A 90 -11.58 -11.50 1.42
CA GLY A 90 -11.38 -10.69 0.22
C GLY A 90 -10.09 -9.87 0.21
N ILE A 91 -9.92 -9.06 -0.85
CA ILE A 91 -8.71 -8.25 -1.12
C ILE A 91 -8.93 -6.74 -0.94
N GLY A 92 -9.99 -6.31 -0.26
CA GLY A 92 -10.32 -4.89 -0.06
C GLY A 92 -11.06 -4.26 -1.25
N THR A 93 -10.89 -2.95 -1.47
CA THR A 93 -11.57 -2.20 -2.55
C THR A 93 -10.57 -1.73 -3.59
N ILE A 94 -10.75 -2.17 -4.84
CA ILE A 94 -9.91 -1.75 -5.97
C ILE A 94 -10.72 -0.84 -6.87
N CYS A 95 -10.28 0.40 -7.02
CA CYS A 95 -10.77 1.32 -8.04
C CYS A 95 -9.95 1.11 -9.30
N VAL A 96 -10.60 0.81 -10.41
CA VAL A 96 -9.98 0.55 -11.70
C VAL A 96 -10.36 1.64 -12.68
N VAL A 97 -9.37 2.10 -13.44
CA VAL A 97 -9.55 3.07 -14.52
C VAL A 97 -8.90 2.50 -15.78
N ASN A 98 -9.72 2.22 -16.78
CA ASN A 98 -9.24 1.92 -18.12
C ASN A 98 -9.02 3.22 -18.90
N VAL A 99 -7.80 3.43 -19.42
CA VAL A 99 -7.47 4.59 -20.26
C VAL A 99 -7.58 4.28 -21.75
N PHE A 100 -7.60 3.00 -22.12
CA PHE A 100 -7.71 2.58 -23.51
C PHE A 100 -9.12 2.87 -24.04
N ASP A 101 -9.14 3.60 -25.15
CA ASP A 101 -10.33 3.88 -25.93
C ASP A 101 -10.15 3.27 -27.34
N PRO A 102 -10.89 2.21 -27.68
CA PRO A 102 -10.73 1.48 -28.95
C PRO A 102 -11.12 2.29 -30.18
N ASP A 103 -11.84 3.40 -30.02
CA ASP A 103 -12.25 4.26 -31.14
C ASP A 103 -11.17 5.32 -31.48
N THR A 104 -10.22 5.54 -30.57
CA THR A 104 -9.14 6.54 -30.72
C THR A 104 -7.75 5.92 -30.76
N HIS A 105 -7.51 4.89 -29.95
CA HIS A 105 -6.26 4.13 -29.92
C HIS A 105 -6.34 3.02 -30.96
N VAL A 106 -6.10 3.40 -32.21
CA VAL A 106 -6.19 2.50 -33.36
C VAL A 106 -4.88 2.44 -34.13
N ASP A 107 -4.61 1.28 -34.73
CA ASP A 107 -3.50 1.10 -35.65
C ASP A 107 -3.71 1.85 -36.99
N GLY A 108 -2.75 1.69 -37.92
CA GLY A 108 -2.83 2.30 -39.25
C GLY A 108 -4.01 1.84 -40.12
N GLU A 109 -4.70 0.76 -39.71
CA GLU A 109 -5.87 0.17 -40.38
C GLU A 109 -7.18 0.49 -39.65
N SER A 110 -7.14 1.35 -38.62
CA SER A 110 -8.27 1.70 -37.76
C SER A 110 -8.79 0.54 -36.89
N ASN A 111 -7.97 -0.48 -36.62
CA ASN A 111 -8.29 -1.51 -35.65
C ASN A 111 -7.84 -1.09 -34.25
N PRO A 112 -8.57 -1.43 -33.18
CA PRO A 112 -8.17 -1.12 -31.81
C PRO A 112 -6.80 -1.71 -31.45
N ASP A 113 -5.85 -0.86 -31.02
CA ASP A 113 -4.48 -1.24 -30.69
C ASP A 113 -4.01 -0.57 -29.37
N PRO A 114 -3.85 -1.35 -28.28
CA PRO A 114 -3.42 -0.81 -26.99
C PRO A 114 -1.99 -0.28 -26.99
N SER A 115 -1.16 -0.61 -27.98
CA SER A 115 0.20 -0.05 -28.09
C SER A 115 0.21 1.45 -28.41
N GLN A 116 -0.92 1.99 -28.91
CA GLN A 116 -1.10 3.42 -29.15
C GLN A 116 -1.38 4.21 -27.87
N VAL A 117 -1.62 3.56 -26.73
CA VAL A 117 -1.80 4.23 -25.43
C VAL A 117 -0.49 4.86 -25.01
N THR A 118 -0.48 6.17 -24.84
CA THR A 118 0.72 6.92 -24.51
C THR A 118 0.92 7.04 -23.00
N ASN A 119 2.13 7.41 -22.59
CA ASN A 119 2.41 7.78 -21.19
C ASN A 119 1.50 8.92 -20.70
N LEU A 120 1.04 9.81 -21.58
CA LEU A 120 0.14 10.92 -21.20
C LEU A 120 -1.27 10.43 -20.88
N ASP A 121 -1.75 9.35 -21.51
CA ASP A 121 -3.07 8.78 -21.23
C ASP A 121 -3.10 8.13 -19.84
N ILE A 122 -2.01 7.46 -19.46
CA ILE A 122 -1.83 6.87 -18.12
C ILE A 122 -1.70 7.96 -17.04
N ILE A 123 -0.86 8.98 -17.27
CA ILE A 123 -0.67 10.10 -16.34
C ILE A 123 -1.98 10.89 -16.17
N GLY A 124 -2.67 11.11 -17.29
CA GLY A 124 -3.90 11.87 -17.38
C GLY A 124 -3.74 13.36 -17.07
N ALA A 125 -4.85 14.08 -17.18
CA ALA A 125 -4.94 15.50 -16.86
C ALA A 125 -6.33 15.83 -16.29
N PHE A 126 -6.50 17.06 -15.82
CA PHE A 126 -7.82 17.63 -15.62
C PHE A 126 -8.22 18.36 -16.90
N ASP A 127 -9.40 18.04 -17.44
CA ASP A 127 -9.93 18.78 -18.59
C ASP A 127 -10.41 20.18 -18.18
N ALA A 128 -10.90 20.96 -19.15
CA ALA A 128 -11.40 22.32 -18.90
C ALA A 128 -12.61 22.38 -17.95
N SER A 129 -13.34 21.26 -17.78
CA SER A 129 -14.45 21.12 -16.83
C SER A 129 -14.00 20.65 -15.44
N GLY A 130 -12.71 20.34 -15.28
CA GLY A 130 -12.15 19.78 -14.06
C GLY A 130 -12.36 18.26 -13.93
N ALA A 131 -12.75 17.56 -14.99
CA ALA A 131 -12.85 16.11 -14.98
C ALA A 131 -11.45 15.48 -15.10
N PRO A 132 -11.06 14.61 -14.15
CA PRO A 132 -9.78 13.91 -14.22
C PRO A 132 -9.80 12.75 -15.22
N SER A 133 -8.64 12.44 -15.80
CA SER A 133 -8.34 11.21 -16.52
C SER A 133 -7.13 10.47 -15.92
N GLY A 134 -6.94 9.21 -16.29
CA GLY A 134 -5.77 8.40 -15.88
C GLY A 134 -5.51 8.41 -14.37
N LEU A 135 -4.26 8.61 -13.97
CA LEU A 135 -3.87 8.67 -12.55
C LEU A 135 -4.46 9.86 -11.78
N GLN A 136 -4.91 10.93 -12.45
CA GLN A 136 -5.55 12.08 -11.78
C GLN A 136 -6.85 11.69 -11.06
N HIS A 137 -7.45 10.56 -11.41
CA HIS A 137 -8.60 10.02 -10.69
C HIS A 137 -8.32 9.80 -9.20
N ALA A 138 -7.05 9.60 -8.79
CA ALA A 138 -6.68 9.48 -7.39
C ALA A 138 -7.18 10.67 -6.54
N TYR A 139 -7.13 11.90 -7.07
CA TYR A 139 -7.62 13.09 -6.36
C TYR A 139 -9.15 13.10 -6.23
N ALA A 140 -9.85 12.63 -7.26
CA ALA A 140 -11.32 12.63 -7.28
C ALA A 140 -11.95 11.44 -6.54
N CYS A 141 -11.17 10.44 -6.14
CA CYS A 141 -11.66 9.32 -5.34
C CYS A 141 -12.30 9.79 -4.02
N TYR A 142 -11.75 10.82 -3.36
CA TYR A 142 -12.31 11.31 -2.11
C TYR A 142 -13.73 11.88 -2.30
N GLN A 143 -13.96 12.67 -3.34
CA GLN A 143 -15.30 13.22 -3.60
C GLN A 143 -16.31 12.14 -4.03
N SER A 144 -15.86 11.13 -4.77
CA SER A 144 -16.74 10.06 -5.27
C SER A 144 -17.04 8.98 -4.22
N PHE A 145 -16.06 8.65 -3.37
CA PHE A 145 -16.12 7.47 -2.50
C PHE A 145 -15.87 7.76 -1.02
N GLY A 146 -15.46 8.97 -0.66
CA GLY A 146 -15.14 9.36 0.71
C GLY A 146 -13.76 8.91 1.21
N TRP A 147 -12.88 8.43 0.32
CA TRP A 147 -11.53 7.98 0.67
C TRP A 147 -10.53 8.18 -0.48
N PHE A 148 -9.25 8.31 -0.14
CA PHE A 148 -8.14 8.27 -1.10
C PHE A 148 -7.58 6.84 -1.22
N PRO A 149 -7.15 6.41 -2.43
CA PRO A 149 -6.51 5.11 -2.59
C PRO A 149 -5.20 5.08 -1.80
N LYS A 150 -4.93 3.98 -1.07
CA LYS A 150 -3.67 3.79 -0.33
C LYS A 150 -2.55 3.23 -1.17
N LEU A 151 -2.87 2.44 -2.20
CA LEU A 151 -1.90 1.87 -3.14
C LEU A 151 -2.21 2.33 -4.58
N LEU A 152 -1.19 2.71 -5.33
CA LEU A 152 -1.28 3.09 -6.74
C LEU A 152 -0.54 2.07 -7.61
N LEU A 153 -1.22 1.55 -8.63
CA LEU A 153 -0.72 0.51 -9.52
C LEU A 153 -0.90 0.94 -10.98
N THR A 154 0.15 0.76 -11.78
CA THR A 154 0.14 0.94 -13.24
C THR A 154 0.88 -0.22 -13.90
N PRO A 155 0.31 -1.45 -13.87
CA PRO A 155 0.97 -2.64 -14.40
C PRO A 155 1.33 -2.42 -15.87
N GLY A 156 2.58 -2.74 -16.25
CA GLY A 156 3.11 -2.52 -17.59
C GLY A 156 3.65 -1.12 -17.88
N PHE A 157 3.22 -0.10 -17.13
CA PHE A 157 3.58 1.31 -17.38
C PHE A 157 4.51 1.90 -16.31
N SER A 158 4.74 1.21 -15.19
CA SER A 158 5.54 1.69 -14.06
C SER A 158 7.05 1.82 -14.35
N THR A 159 7.54 1.19 -15.41
CA THR A 159 8.93 1.29 -15.90
C THR A 159 9.22 2.63 -16.59
N GLN A 160 8.18 3.35 -17.03
CA GLN A 160 8.31 4.62 -17.75
C GLN A 160 8.61 5.77 -16.78
N THR A 161 9.72 6.49 -16.98
CA THR A 161 10.16 7.58 -16.09
C THR A 161 9.08 8.66 -15.90
N GLY A 162 8.36 9.03 -16.96
CA GLY A 162 7.29 10.03 -16.89
C GLY A 162 6.10 9.59 -16.02
N VAL A 163 5.68 8.33 -16.15
CA VAL A 163 4.59 7.76 -15.33
C VAL A 163 5.01 7.68 -13.87
N ARG A 164 6.24 7.21 -13.59
CA ARG A 164 6.79 7.15 -12.23
C ARG A 164 6.83 8.52 -11.55
N ALA A 165 7.33 9.56 -12.23
CA ALA A 165 7.37 10.91 -11.67
C ALA A 165 5.96 11.45 -11.35
N ALA A 166 4.98 11.15 -12.20
CA ALA A 166 3.59 11.51 -11.94
C ALA A 166 3.00 10.72 -10.75
N MET A 167 3.25 9.41 -10.67
CA MET A 167 2.83 8.57 -9.54
C MET A 167 3.39 9.11 -8.22
N GLU A 168 4.66 9.51 -8.18
CA GLU A 168 5.27 10.10 -6.99
C GLU A 168 4.57 11.41 -6.58
N SER A 169 4.36 12.33 -7.53
CA SER A 169 3.68 13.61 -7.27
C SER A 169 2.28 13.39 -6.69
N ILE A 170 1.54 12.45 -7.28
CA ILE A 170 0.17 12.11 -6.86
C ILE A 170 0.20 11.43 -5.49
N ALA A 171 1.03 10.41 -5.30
CA ALA A 171 1.15 9.66 -4.05
C ALA A 171 1.49 10.56 -2.86
N ASN A 172 2.38 11.55 -3.05
CA ASN A 172 2.71 12.52 -2.02
C ASN A 172 1.51 13.38 -1.59
N LYS A 173 0.63 13.75 -2.53
CA LYS A 173 -0.54 14.59 -2.25
C LYS A 173 -1.72 13.81 -1.66
N VAL A 174 -2.02 12.62 -2.20
CA VAL A 174 -3.13 11.77 -1.73
C VAL A 174 -2.74 10.83 -0.60
N ARG A 175 -1.48 10.87 -0.15
CA ARG A 175 -0.94 10.01 0.91
C ARG A 175 -1.07 8.52 0.58
N ALA A 176 -0.68 8.15 -0.65
CA ALA A 176 -0.63 6.77 -1.12
C ALA A 176 0.81 6.25 -1.19
N ARG A 177 0.96 4.94 -1.42
CA ARG A 177 2.19 4.33 -1.91
C ARG A 177 2.01 3.95 -3.36
N PHE A 178 3.09 3.98 -4.13
CA PHE A 178 3.06 3.58 -5.54
C PHE A 178 4.11 2.50 -5.80
N PHE A 179 3.73 1.56 -6.65
CA PHE A 179 4.52 0.36 -6.88
C PHE A 179 5.19 0.45 -8.24
N LEU A 180 6.44 0.02 -8.28
CA LEU A 180 7.28 -0.01 -9.46
C LEU A 180 7.75 -1.44 -9.67
N ASP A 181 7.65 -1.93 -10.89
CA ASP A 181 8.23 -3.22 -11.29
C ASP A 181 9.54 -2.96 -12.01
N ALA A 182 10.57 -3.73 -11.68
CA ALA A 182 11.82 -3.72 -12.45
C ALA A 182 11.57 -4.34 -13.84
N PRO A 183 12.25 -3.92 -14.91
CA PRO A 183 12.04 -4.49 -16.24
C PRO A 183 12.22 -6.02 -16.28
N LEU A 184 11.50 -6.69 -17.17
CA LEU A 184 11.61 -8.15 -17.31
C LEU A 184 13.03 -8.57 -17.70
N GLY A 185 13.59 -9.57 -17.01
CA GLY A 185 14.87 -10.19 -17.36
C GLY A 185 16.10 -9.57 -16.70
N VAL A 186 15.95 -8.51 -15.89
CA VAL A 186 17.06 -7.92 -15.15
C VAL A 186 17.48 -8.78 -13.96
N THR A 187 18.78 -8.78 -13.64
CA THR A 187 19.36 -9.52 -12.50
C THR A 187 19.24 -8.74 -11.18
N SER A 188 19.44 -9.42 -10.04
CA SER A 188 19.49 -8.78 -8.71
C SER A 188 20.54 -7.66 -8.66
N GLN A 189 21.71 -7.89 -9.26
CA GLN A 189 22.76 -6.88 -9.35
C GLN A 189 22.34 -5.67 -10.19
N GLN A 190 21.74 -5.86 -11.37
CA GLN A 190 21.26 -4.76 -12.20
C GLN A 190 20.17 -3.92 -11.50
N VAL A 191 19.33 -4.55 -10.68
CA VAL A 191 18.34 -3.85 -9.85
C VAL A 191 19.01 -2.97 -8.79
N ILE A 192 20.08 -3.45 -8.16
CA ILE A 192 20.85 -2.67 -7.19
C ILE A 192 21.56 -1.52 -7.90
N GLU A 193 22.18 -1.77 -9.05
CA GLU A 193 22.86 -0.75 -9.86
C GLU A 193 21.90 0.32 -10.39
N ALA A 194 20.64 -0.04 -10.70
CA ALA A 194 19.56 0.88 -11.08
C ALA A 194 19.21 1.92 -10.01
N ARG A 195 19.60 1.67 -8.75
CA ARG A 195 19.49 2.67 -7.66
C ARG A 195 20.56 3.74 -7.72
N GLY A 196 21.66 3.52 -8.45
CA GLY A 196 22.79 4.43 -8.63
C GLY A 196 22.88 5.01 -10.05
N ASP A 197 23.94 5.79 -10.32
CA ASP A 197 24.15 6.49 -11.61
C ASP A 197 24.54 5.57 -12.78
N THR A 198 24.84 4.29 -12.50
CA THR A 198 25.40 3.35 -13.48
C THR A 198 24.40 2.29 -13.95
N GLY A 199 23.15 2.34 -13.50
CA GLY A 199 22.15 1.34 -13.85
C GLY A 199 21.63 1.43 -15.28
N GLU A 200 21.25 0.29 -15.86
CA GLU A 200 20.68 0.21 -17.22
C GLU A 200 19.25 0.76 -17.32
N PHE A 201 18.57 0.89 -16.18
CA PHE A 201 17.28 1.55 -16.07
C PHE A 201 17.26 2.45 -14.84
N ASP A 202 16.48 3.52 -14.92
CA ASP A 202 16.43 4.52 -13.85
C ASP A 202 15.50 4.06 -12.73
N TRP A 203 16.07 3.77 -11.55
CA TRP A 203 15.41 3.68 -10.24
C TRP A 203 16.11 4.58 -9.21
N GLN A 204 16.62 5.72 -9.67
CA GLN A 204 17.27 6.74 -8.84
C GLN A 204 16.24 7.57 -8.06
N ILE A 205 15.33 6.88 -7.37
CA ILE A 205 14.25 7.47 -6.62
C ILE A 205 14.50 7.28 -5.12
N SER A 206 14.47 8.39 -4.38
CA SER A 206 14.59 8.39 -2.92
C SER A 206 13.27 8.83 -2.29
N SER A 207 12.22 8.04 -2.52
CA SER A 207 10.87 8.34 -2.05
C SER A 207 10.40 7.34 -1.00
N ARG A 208 9.94 7.85 0.15
CA ARG A 208 9.35 7.00 1.21
C ARG A 208 8.12 6.25 0.74
N ARG A 209 7.45 6.76 -0.32
CA ARG A 209 6.19 6.22 -0.86
C ARG A 209 6.38 5.24 -2.03
N ALA A 210 7.60 5.12 -2.56
CA ALA A 210 7.91 4.21 -3.66
C ALA A 210 8.22 2.79 -3.15
N VAL A 211 7.60 1.79 -3.77
CA VAL A 211 7.84 0.37 -3.49
C VAL A 211 8.34 -0.29 -4.76
N GLY A 212 9.63 -0.64 -4.81
CA GLY A 212 10.22 -1.36 -5.93
C GLY A 212 10.04 -2.87 -5.76
N CYS A 213 9.55 -3.53 -6.81
CA CYS A 213 9.22 -4.94 -6.84
C CYS A 213 10.08 -5.65 -7.88
N TRP A 214 10.74 -6.73 -7.48
CA TRP A 214 11.49 -7.65 -8.35
C TRP A 214 11.54 -9.00 -7.64
N PRO A 215 11.45 -10.17 -8.30
CA PRO A 215 11.39 -10.39 -9.75
C PRO A 215 9.97 -10.33 -10.31
N TYR A 216 9.82 -10.58 -11.62
CA TYR A 216 8.52 -10.95 -12.18
C TYR A 216 8.10 -12.32 -11.62
N MET A 217 6.80 -12.62 -11.66
CA MET A 217 6.22 -13.86 -11.13
C MET A 217 5.55 -14.62 -12.28
N LYS A 218 5.76 -15.94 -12.36
CA LYS A 218 5.11 -16.76 -13.38
C LYS A 218 3.69 -17.12 -12.99
N PHE A 219 2.76 -16.93 -13.92
CA PHE A 219 1.36 -17.32 -13.82
C PHE A 219 0.93 -17.99 -15.12
N VAL A 220 -0.09 -18.85 -15.03
CA VAL A 220 -0.76 -19.41 -16.21
C VAL A 220 -1.29 -18.29 -17.09
N ASN A 221 -0.96 -18.30 -18.38
CA ASN A 221 -1.55 -17.37 -19.33
C ASN A 221 -3.04 -17.71 -19.53
N LEU A 222 -3.90 -16.77 -19.14
CA LEU A 222 -5.35 -16.88 -19.26
C LEU A 222 -5.88 -16.36 -20.60
N ASP A 223 -5.03 -15.79 -21.46
CA ASP A 223 -5.43 -15.42 -22.81
C ASP A 223 -5.63 -16.65 -23.69
N SER A 224 -6.89 -17.06 -23.82
CA SER A 224 -7.32 -18.18 -24.68
C SER A 224 -6.94 -18.06 -26.16
N THR A 225 -6.55 -16.87 -26.63
CA THR A 225 -6.14 -16.65 -28.03
C THR A 225 -4.62 -16.57 -28.21
N SER A 226 -3.86 -16.55 -27.11
CA SER A 226 -2.41 -16.54 -27.18
C SER A 226 -1.84 -17.88 -27.60
N LEU A 227 -0.68 -17.88 -28.25
CA LEU A 227 0.07 -19.10 -28.56
C LEU A 227 0.60 -19.79 -27.30
N THR A 228 0.72 -19.05 -26.18
CA THR A 228 1.17 -19.55 -24.88
C THR A 228 0.00 -19.77 -23.91
N ALA A 229 -1.24 -19.87 -24.43
CA ALA A 229 -2.43 -20.10 -23.61
C ALA A 229 -2.27 -21.36 -22.73
N GLY A 230 -2.46 -21.22 -21.42
CA GLY A 230 -2.25 -22.30 -20.47
C GLY A 230 -0.79 -22.57 -20.07
N GLU A 231 0.18 -21.85 -20.64
CA GLU A 231 1.59 -21.94 -20.25
C GLU A 231 1.93 -20.88 -19.19
N ALA A 232 2.98 -21.14 -18.41
CA ALA A 232 3.47 -20.21 -17.40
C ALA A 232 4.23 -19.03 -18.03
N VAL A 233 3.70 -17.82 -17.90
CA VAL A 233 4.30 -16.59 -18.45
C VAL A 233 4.72 -15.62 -17.34
N PRO A 234 5.83 -14.89 -17.50
CA PRO A 234 6.28 -13.94 -16.50
C PRO A 234 5.42 -12.67 -16.50
N LEU A 235 4.83 -12.34 -15.37
CA LEU A 235 3.98 -11.16 -15.17
C LEU A 235 4.49 -10.29 -14.00
N TRP A 236 3.97 -9.06 -13.92
CA TRP A 236 4.35 -8.06 -12.92
C TRP A 236 4.12 -8.55 -11.49
N TYR A 237 5.00 -8.15 -10.57
CA TYR A 237 4.89 -8.48 -9.15
C TYR A 237 4.07 -7.45 -8.37
N SER A 238 4.04 -6.19 -8.81
CA SER A 238 3.32 -5.12 -8.12
C SER A 238 1.84 -5.41 -7.84
N PRO A 239 1.02 -5.99 -8.76
CA PRO A 239 -0.38 -6.29 -8.45
C PRO A 239 -0.48 -7.39 -7.39
N VAL A 240 0.39 -8.40 -7.46
CA VAL A 240 0.44 -9.52 -6.51
C VAL A 240 0.79 -9.02 -5.11
N LEU A 241 1.86 -8.24 -4.97
CA LEU A 241 2.28 -7.67 -3.69
C LEU A 241 1.19 -6.77 -3.10
N ALA A 242 0.56 -5.93 -3.93
CA ALA A 242 -0.54 -5.08 -3.49
C ALA A 242 -1.71 -5.90 -2.99
N ALA A 243 -2.11 -6.97 -3.69
CA ALA A 243 -3.20 -7.84 -3.25
C ALA A 243 -2.89 -8.58 -1.94
N ILE A 244 -1.65 -9.09 -1.79
CA ILE A 244 -1.19 -9.70 -0.54
C ILE A 244 -1.31 -8.72 0.61
N TRP A 245 -0.87 -7.47 0.41
CA TRP A 245 -0.95 -6.45 1.44
C TRP A 245 -2.38 -6.07 1.76
N LEU A 246 -3.22 -5.81 0.75
CA LEU A 246 -4.63 -5.47 0.95
C LEU A 246 -5.39 -6.58 1.68
N ARG A 247 -5.21 -7.85 1.28
CA ARG A 247 -5.75 -9.01 2.01
C ARG A 247 -5.35 -8.95 3.47
N TYR A 248 -4.07 -8.74 3.75
CA TYR A 248 -3.57 -8.75 5.12
C TYR A 248 -4.11 -7.57 5.96
N ILE A 249 -4.29 -6.40 5.33
CA ILE A 249 -4.94 -5.25 5.96
C ILE A 249 -6.38 -5.61 6.38
N VAL A 250 -7.12 -6.32 5.52
CA VAL A 250 -8.50 -6.76 5.80
C VAL A 250 -8.54 -7.82 6.89
N GLU A 251 -7.70 -8.86 6.79
CA GLU A 251 -7.77 -10.03 7.66
C GLU A 251 -7.16 -9.80 9.05
N VAL A 252 -6.09 -8.99 9.14
CA VAL A 252 -5.28 -8.86 10.36
C VAL A 252 -5.17 -7.41 10.82
N GLY A 253 -4.99 -6.47 9.90
CA GLY A 253 -4.95 -5.03 10.20
C GLY A 253 -3.85 -4.28 9.45
N TYR A 254 -4.01 -2.96 9.33
CA TYR A 254 -3.13 -2.11 8.53
C TYR A 254 -1.73 -1.91 9.13
N HIS A 255 -1.55 -2.17 10.42
CA HIS A 255 -0.28 -1.99 11.12
C HIS A 255 0.72 -3.12 10.89
N HIS A 256 0.33 -4.14 10.12
CA HIS A 256 1.19 -5.25 9.81
C HIS A 256 1.93 -5.10 8.48
N SER A 257 3.15 -5.64 8.45
CA SER A 257 3.99 -5.67 7.26
C SER A 257 3.48 -6.67 6.20
N PRO A 258 3.61 -6.35 4.90
CA PRO A 258 3.36 -7.29 3.81
C PRO A 258 4.46 -8.34 3.63
N SER A 259 5.60 -8.22 4.34
CA SER A 259 6.69 -9.19 4.26
C SER A 259 6.38 -10.50 5.00
N ASN A 260 7.04 -11.58 4.58
CA ASN A 260 6.89 -12.95 5.06
C ASN A 260 5.46 -13.48 4.91
N ARG A 261 4.86 -13.23 3.74
CA ARG A 261 3.51 -13.66 3.35
C ARG A 261 3.61 -14.55 2.12
N SER A 262 2.85 -15.64 2.09
CA SER A 262 2.85 -16.56 0.95
C SER A 262 2.34 -15.87 -0.31
N ILE A 263 3.06 -16.09 -1.40
CA ILE A 263 2.71 -15.69 -2.75
C ILE A 263 2.07 -16.89 -3.44
N ILE A 264 0.90 -16.69 -4.03
CA ILE A 264 0.25 -17.70 -4.87
C ILE A 264 0.67 -17.42 -6.32
N CYS A 265 1.67 -18.14 -6.79
CA CYS A 265 2.14 -18.14 -8.18
C CYS A 265 2.72 -19.52 -8.50
N GLU A 266 3.15 -19.75 -9.75
CA GLU A 266 3.85 -20.99 -10.09
C GLU A 266 5.28 -20.99 -9.55
N GLU A 267 6.06 -19.98 -9.94
CA GLU A 267 7.43 -19.74 -9.51
C GLU A 267 7.85 -18.29 -9.83
N PRO A 268 8.92 -17.77 -9.22
CA PRO A 268 9.58 -16.54 -9.66
C PRO A 268 10.10 -16.68 -11.10
N ALA A 269 9.98 -15.60 -11.89
CA ALA A 269 10.45 -15.60 -13.28
C ALA A 269 11.97 -15.56 -13.39
N GLN A 270 12.64 -14.97 -12.41
CA GLN A 270 14.09 -14.95 -12.25
C GLN A 270 14.45 -15.71 -10.97
N GLU A 271 15.55 -16.45 -11.00
CA GLU A 271 16.05 -17.15 -9.82
C GLU A 271 16.46 -16.12 -8.74
N VAL A 272 16.03 -16.37 -7.51
CA VAL A 272 16.38 -15.54 -6.35
C VAL A 272 17.01 -16.43 -5.30
N LEU A 273 18.31 -16.24 -5.05
CA LEU A 273 19.01 -17.02 -4.05
C LEU A 273 18.67 -16.54 -2.64
N TYR A 274 18.13 -17.44 -1.83
CA TYR A 274 17.96 -17.23 -0.40
C TYR A 274 18.75 -18.27 0.39
N ILE A 275 19.67 -17.79 1.23
CA ILE A 275 20.42 -18.61 2.17
C ILE A 275 20.11 -18.11 3.59
N PRO A 276 19.47 -18.94 4.45
CA PRO A 276 19.15 -18.54 5.81
C PRO A 276 20.39 -18.14 6.61
N GLY A 277 20.40 -16.91 7.14
CA GLY A 277 21.51 -16.38 7.95
C GLY A 277 22.66 -15.76 7.15
N ASP A 278 22.61 -15.80 5.82
CA ASP A 278 23.63 -15.19 4.96
C ASP A 278 23.16 -13.84 4.42
N PHE A 279 23.81 -12.78 4.87
CA PHE A 279 23.55 -11.40 4.43
C PHE A 279 24.02 -11.10 3.00
N THR A 280 24.77 -12.02 2.37
CA THR A 280 25.22 -11.88 0.97
C THR A 280 24.29 -12.57 -0.03
N SER A 281 23.21 -13.21 0.44
CA SER A 281 22.19 -13.77 -0.45
C SER A 281 21.40 -12.68 -1.18
N ASP A 282 20.96 -12.95 -2.41
CA ASP A 282 20.22 -11.99 -3.26
C ASP A 282 19.07 -11.32 -2.51
N VAL A 283 18.31 -12.11 -1.74
CA VAL A 283 17.19 -11.61 -0.95
C VAL A 283 17.63 -10.55 0.06
N GLN A 284 18.74 -10.80 0.77
CA GLN A 284 19.23 -9.86 1.79
C GLN A 284 19.85 -8.62 1.16
N GLU A 285 20.58 -8.75 0.06
CA GLU A 285 21.15 -7.61 -0.67
C GLU A 285 20.07 -6.70 -1.25
N LEU A 286 19.03 -7.27 -1.86
CA LEU A 286 17.89 -6.50 -2.38
C LEU A 286 17.13 -5.78 -1.26
N ARG A 287 16.89 -6.47 -0.14
CA ARG A 287 16.24 -5.87 1.05
C ARG A 287 17.09 -4.78 1.68
N ALA A 288 18.41 -4.97 1.74
CA ALA A 288 19.35 -3.95 2.21
C ALA A 288 19.37 -2.70 1.32
N ASN A 289 18.94 -2.84 0.05
CA ASN A 289 18.72 -1.74 -0.87
C ASN A 289 17.24 -1.30 -0.95
N GLY A 290 16.35 -1.76 -0.07
CA GLY A 290 14.96 -1.28 -0.03
C GLY A 290 14.05 -1.78 -1.16
N VAL A 291 14.45 -2.85 -1.85
CA VAL A 291 13.65 -3.53 -2.88
C VAL A 291 12.87 -4.67 -2.23
N VAL A 292 11.59 -4.80 -2.58
CA VAL A 292 10.75 -5.94 -2.16
C VAL A 292 10.93 -7.06 -3.17
N THR A 293 11.29 -8.23 -2.65
CA THR A 293 11.54 -9.45 -3.41
C THR A 293 10.70 -10.63 -2.93
N CYS A 294 11.02 -11.82 -3.41
CA CYS A 294 10.51 -13.08 -2.91
C CYS A 294 11.65 -13.91 -2.32
N GLU A 295 11.36 -14.66 -1.26
CA GLU A 295 12.23 -15.69 -0.73
C GLU A 295 11.55 -17.05 -0.90
N GLU A 296 12.32 -18.03 -1.34
CA GLU A 296 11.89 -19.43 -1.38
C GLU A 296 12.69 -20.23 -0.37
N ARG A 297 12.01 -21.15 0.31
CA ARG A 297 12.64 -22.04 1.29
C ARG A 297 12.31 -23.46 0.87
N HIS A 298 13.25 -24.38 1.07
CA HIS A 298 13.00 -25.79 0.74
C HIS A 298 11.71 -26.29 1.42
N GLY A 299 10.77 -26.81 0.63
CA GLY A 299 9.48 -27.31 1.09
C GLY A 299 8.42 -26.24 1.42
N LYS A 300 8.67 -24.95 1.14
CA LYS A 300 7.68 -23.87 1.24
C LYS A 300 7.66 -23.09 -0.07
N GLY A 301 6.46 -22.76 -0.55
CA GLY A 301 6.30 -21.89 -1.72
C GLY A 301 6.87 -20.48 -1.50
N PRO A 302 6.90 -19.64 -2.54
CA PRO A 302 7.47 -18.31 -2.48
C PRO A 302 6.75 -17.44 -1.45
N HIS A 303 7.52 -16.64 -0.71
CA HIS A 303 7.02 -15.66 0.24
C HIS A 303 7.57 -14.27 -0.09
N THR A 304 6.76 -13.23 0.09
CA THR A 304 7.23 -11.85 -0.03
C THR A 304 8.34 -11.59 0.97
N ALA A 305 9.43 -10.96 0.55
CA ALA A 305 10.57 -10.61 1.38
C ALA A 305 10.93 -9.13 1.17
N GLY A 306 10.76 -8.32 2.20
CA GLY A 306 11.06 -6.88 2.15
C GLY A 306 9.89 -6.02 2.61
N ASN A 307 10.23 -5.02 3.41
CA ASN A 307 9.26 -4.14 4.06
C ASN A 307 9.78 -2.70 4.19
N ARG A 308 10.72 -2.33 3.31
CA ARG A 308 11.29 -0.98 3.20
C ARG A 308 10.88 -0.36 1.85
N SER A 309 10.77 0.96 1.81
CA SER A 309 10.61 1.73 0.57
C SER A 309 11.95 2.00 -0.13
N LEU A 310 11.89 2.47 -1.38
CA LEU A 310 13.07 2.87 -2.15
C LEU A 310 13.81 4.11 -1.59
N ALA A 311 13.30 4.82 -0.58
CA ALA A 311 14.10 5.81 0.15
C ALA A 311 15.21 5.18 1.02
N TRP A 312 15.14 3.89 1.33
CA TRP A 312 16.22 3.16 2.00
C TRP A 312 17.34 2.84 0.98
N PRO A 313 18.64 2.90 1.35
CA PRO A 313 19.19 3.19 2.68
C PRO A 313 19.47 4.67 3.00
N THR A 314 19.27 5.58 2.03
CA THR A 314 19.59 7.00 2.17
C THR A 314 18.80 7.68 3.30
N ASP A 315 17.54 7.29 3.47
CA ASP A 315 16.69 7.69 4.59
C ASP A 315 16.56 6.52 5.58
N THR A 316 16.95 6.74 6.83
CA THR A 316 16.90 5.73 7.89
C THR A 316 15.74 5.92 8.87
N ASN A 317 14.86 6.89 8.62
CA ASN A 317 13.69 7.13 9.45
C ASN A 317 12.77 5.90 9.47
N MET A 318 12.09 5.67 10.60
CA MET A 318 11.13 4.57 10.76
C MET A 318 9.99 4.58 9.72
N ARG A 319 9.68 5.75 9.13
CA ARG A 319 8.71 5.90 8.03
C ARG A 319 9.08 5.16 6.74
N ASN A 320 10.32 4.70 6.60
CA ASN A 320 10.70 3.85 5.47
C ASN A 320 10.06 2.47 5.52
N PHE A 321 9.66 2.01 6.71
CA PHE A 321 8.90 0.78 6.80
C PHE A 321 7.53 0.93 6.15
N LEU A 322 7.16 -0.05 5.31
CA LEU A 322 5.94 -0.01 4.51
C LEU A 322 4.68 0.22 5.38
N HIS A 323 4.53 -0.57 6.44
CA HIS A 323 3.42 -0.51 7.37
C HIS A 323 3.43 0.74 8.24
N VAL A 324 4.60 1.25 8.65
CA VAL A 324 4.70 2.45 9.50
C VAL A 324 4.11 3.68 8.80
N GLN A 325 4.43 3.88 7.53
CA GLN A 325 3.84 4.99 6.78
C GLN A 325 2.34 4.78 6.55
N LEU A 326 1.87 3.54 6.40
CA LEU A 326 0.44 3.28 6.27
C LEU A 326 -0.31 3.60 7.57
N ILE A 327 0.26 3.26 8.74
CA ILE A 327 -0.26 3.69 10.05
C ILE A 327 -0.33 5.22 10.11
N GLU A 328 0.74 5.91 9.71
CA GLU A 328 0.79 7.37 9.65
C GLU A 328 -0.33 7.95 8.78
N ASP A 329 -0.51 7.40 7.59
CA ASP A 329 -1.50 7.89 6.63
C ASP A 329 -2.94 7.67 7.11
N VAL A 330 -3.25 6.51 7.68
CA VAL A 330 -4.58 6.20 8.25
C VAL A 330 -4.88 7.08 9.46
N MET A 331 -3.91 7.23 10.37
CA MET A 331 -4.09 8.02 11.59
C MET A 331 -4.19 9.52 11.28
N HIS A 332 -3.36 10.04 10.37
CA HIS A 332 -3.47 11.44 9.95
C HIS A 332 -4.80 11.75 9.28
N GLU A 333 -5.34 10.85 8.45
CA GLU A 333 -6.67 11.04 7.89
C GLU A 333 -7.75 11.03 8.97
N ALA A 334 -7.71 10.08 9.90
CA ALA A 334 -8.67 10.02 11.00
C ALA A 334 -8.68 11.32 11.83
N VAL A 335 -7.50 11.83 12.18
CA VAL A 335 -7.34 13.11 12.91
C VAL A 335 -7.85 14.28 12.06
N LEU A 336 -7.48 14.34 10.77
CA LEU A 336 -7.90 15.41 9.87
C LEU A 336 -9.42 15.45 9.70
N HIS A 337 -10.07 14.30 9.46
CA HIS A 337 -11.52 14.22 9.30
C HIS A 337 -12.28 14.58 10.57
N PHE A 338 -11.71 14.28 11.73
CA PHE A 338 -12.29 14.71 12.99
C PHE A 338 -12.17 16.23 13.16
N LEU A 339 -10.97 16.80 12.95
CA LEU A 339 -10.73 18.23 13.06
C LEU A 339 -11.53 19.05 12.04
N ASP A 340 -11.77 18.52 10.84
CA ASP A 340 -12.57 19.18 9.80
C ASP A 340 -14.01 19.47 10.26
N GLN A 341 -14.56 18.68 11.19
CA GLN A 341 -15.89 18.90 11.76
C GLN A 341 -15.92 20.03 12.79
N TRP A 342 -14.75 20.40 13.32
CA TRP A 342 -14.55 21.46 14.30
C TRP A 342 -14.15 22.80 13.69
N LYS A 343 -13.86 22.84 12.38
CA LYS A 343 -13.65 24.10 11.67
C LYS A 343 -14.89 24.99 11.81
N ASP A 344 -14.66 26.30 11.86
CA ASP A 344 -15.69 27.34 12.03
C ASP A 344 -16.50 27.29 13.34
N ARG A 345 -16.18 26.37 14.26
CA ARG A 345 -16.76 26.39 15.61
C ARG A 345 -15.99 27.34 16.53
N ASN A 346 -16.66 27.82 17.58
CA ASN A 346 -16.04 28.73 18.55
C ASN A 346 -14.85 28.07 19.25
N GLY A 347 -13.70 28.75 19.31
CA GLY A 347 -12.52 28.32 20.05
C GLY A 347 -12.64 28.55 21.57
N SER A 348 -13.63 27.94 22.22
CA SER A 348 -13.79 27.98 23.67
C SER A 348 -12.88 26.94 24.35
N PRO A 349 -12.44 27.16 25.61
CA PRO A 349 -11.63 26.18 26.34
C PRO A 349 -12.26 24.78 26.40
N ALA A 350 -13.59 24.71 26.57
CA ALA A 350 -14.32 23.44 26.59
C ALA A 350 -14.26 22.70 25.24
N ASN A 351 -14.33 23.41 24.11
CA ASN A 351 -14.18 22.79 22.80
C ASN A 351 -12.75 22.30 22.56
N LEU A 352 -11.75 23.07 23.00
CA LEU A 352 -10.35 22.68 22.87
C LEU A 352 -10.07 21.39 23.67
N GLU A 353 -10.51 21.33 24.92
CA GLU A 353 -10.37 20.16 25.79
C GLU A 353 -11.10 18.94 25.20
N LEU A 354 -12.32 19.11 24.70
CA LEU A 354 -13.05 18.02 24.07
C LEU A 354 -12.34 17.48 22.83
N ILE A 355 -11.71 18.33 22.02
CA ILE A 355 -10.90 17.89 20.87
C ILE A 355 -9.68 17.10 21.35
N GLU A 356 -8.94 17.60 22.36
CA GLU A 356 -7.81 16.89 22.99
C GLU A 356 -8.26 15.50 23.45
N ASP A 357 -9.33 15.42 24.23
CA ASP A 357 -9.82 14.18 24.84
C ASP A 357 -10.27 13.15 23.79
N ARG A 358 -11.01 13.58 22.77
CA ARG A 358 -11.55 12.66 21.75
C ARG A 358 -10.45 12.06 20.88
N ILE A 359 -9.46 12.86 20.47
CA ILE A 359 -8.32 12.37 19.68
C ILE A 359 -7.41 11.49 20.55
N ASN A 360 -7.15 11.87 21.81
CA ASN A 360 -6.37 11.03 22.73
C ASN A 360 -7.07 9.70 23.02
N ALA A 361 -8.38 9.70 23.25
CA ALA A 361 -9.12 8.45 23.47
C ALA A 361 -9.00 7.49 22.28
N TYR A 362 -9.07 8.01 21.05
CA TYR A 362 -8.82 7.23 19.83
C TYR A 362 -7.40 6.66 19.79
N GLY A 363 -6.38 7.51 19.91
CA GLY A 363 -5.00 7.08 19.75
C GLY A 363 -4.51 6.17 20.88
N ILE A 364 -4.89 6.43 22.13
CA ILE A 364 -4.63 5.55 23.28
C ILE A 364 -5.35 4.21 23.10
N GLY A 365 -6.55 4.21 22.51
CA GLY A 365 -7.24 2.97 22.13
C GLY A 365 -6.38 2.07 21.24
N LYS A 366 -5.55 2.66 20.37
CA LYS A 366 -4.63 1.96 19.46
C LYS A 366 -3.30 1.54 20.10
N THR A 367 -3.02 1.93 21.36
CA THR A 367 -1.84 1.49 22.13
C THR A 367 -2.11 0.34 23.07
N THR A 368 -3.35 -0.17 23.12
CA THR A 368 -3.78 -1.21 24.07
C THR A 368 -4.18 -2.49 23.34
N GLY A 369 -4.27 -3.60 24.09
CA GLY A 369 -4.64 -4.92 23.55
C GLY A 369 -3.44 -5.82 23.26
N LYS A 370 -3.71 -6.96 22.63
CA LYS A 370 -2.70 -7.99 22.30
C LYS A 370 -1.90 -7.68 21.03
N ASP A 371 -2.46 -6.85 20.15
CA ASP A 371 -1.88 -6.50 18.85
C ASP A 371 -2.06 -4.99 18.60
N PRO A 372 -1.32 -4.13 19.32
CA PRO A 372 -1.45 -2.68 19.20
C PRO A 372 -0.79 -2.14 17.92
N ALA A 373 -1.42 -1.14 17.30
CA ALA A 373 -0.87 -0.44 16.14
C ALA A 373 0.17 0.63 16.55
N LEU A 374 0.04 1.18 17.76
CA LEU A 374 0.88 2.24 18.30
C LEU A 374 1.53 1.81 19.61
N SER A 375 2.77 2.25 19.86
CA SER A 375 3.45 2.12 21.16
C SER A 375 3.18 3.30 22.08
N GLY A 376 2.82 4.45 21.54
CA GLY A 376 2.47 5.65 22.31
C GLY A 376 1.75 6.68 21.46
N PHE A 377 0.90 7.50 22.07
CA PHE A 377 0.13 8.53 21.40
C PHE A 377 -0.20 9.67 22.37
N ARG A 378 -0.05 10.92 21.91
CA ARG A 378 -0.42 12.13 22.62
C ARG A 378 -0.81 13.22 21.62
N PHE A 379 -1.99 13.78 21.79
CA PHE A 379 -2.47 14.94 21.05
C PHE A 379 -2.79 16.07 22.04
N ALA A 380 -2.27 17.26 21.80
CA ALA A 380 -2.44 18.37 22.72
C ALA A 380 -2.51 19.71 21.98
N PHE A 381 -3.33 20.62 22.47
CA PHE A 381 -3.35 22.02 22.11
C PHE A 381 -2.04 22.69 22.52
N ASP A 382 -1.36 23.27 21.53
CA ASP A 382 -0.05 23.89 21.72
C ASP A 382 -0.23 25.31 22.28
N ARG A 383 -0.22 25.39 23.61
CA ARG A 383 -0.33 26.64 24.37
C ARG A 383 0.92 27.52 24.28
N GLN A 384 2.04 26.98 23.77
CA GLN A 384 3.27 27.76 23.59
C GLN A 384 3.28 28.45 22.22
N LYS A 385 2.84 27.76 21.16
CA LYS A 385 2.76 28.32 19.82
C LYS A 385 1.49 29.15 19.60
N THR A 386 0.38 28.81 20.25
CA THR A 386 -0.85 29.58 20.11
C THR A 386 -0.77 30.86 20.93
N THR A 387 -0.72 31.99 20.24
CA THR A 387 -0.62 33.33 20.85
C THR A 387 -1.91 34.11 20.66
N THR A 388 -2.06 35.25 21.33
CA THR A 388 -3.22 36.14 21.12
C THR A 388 -3.32 36.63 19.68
N ALA A 389 -2.18 36.82 18.99
CA ALA A 389 -2.15 37.22 17.58
C ALA A 389 -2.69 36.11 16.67
N THR A 390 -2.23 34.87 16.84
CA THR A 390 -2.68 33.75 16.00
C THR A 390 -4.16 33.45 16.23
N VAL A 391 -4.64 33.56 17.47
CA VAL A 391 -6.07 33.41 17.80
C VAL A 391 -6.90 34.55 17.21
N ALA A 392 -6.40 35.78 17.17
CA ALA A 392 -7.09 36.90 16.51
C ALA A 392 -7.23 36.67 14.98
N GLU A 393 -6.32 35.90 14.38
CA GLU A 393 -6.38 35.43 12.99
C GLU A 393 -7.22 34.13 12.83
N GLY A 394 -7.75 33.56 13.92
CA GLY A 394 -8.51 32.31 13.91
C GLY A 394 -7.65 31.05 13.84
N HIS A 395 -6.34 31.14 14.05
CA HIS A 395 -5.39 30.04 13.93
C HIS A 395 -5.00 29.46 15.31
N TYR A 396 -5.22 28.15 15.46
CA TYR A 396 -4.97 27.36 16.67
C TYR A 396 -3.95 26.26 16.38
N TYR A 397 -2.87 26.18 17.17
CA TYR A 397 -1.84 25.16 16.99
C TYR A 397 -2.09 23.94 17.85
N TRP A 398 -1.79 22.77 17.30
CA TRP A 398 -1.89 21.48 17.96
C TRP A 398 -0.59 20.70 17.74
N THR A 399 -0.26 19.87 18.71
CA THR A 399 0.90 18.97 18.67
C THR A 399 0.41 17.54 18.72
N LEU A 400 0.87 16.74 17.75
CA LEU A 400 0.60 15.32 17.64
C LEU A 400 1.92 14.56 17.80
N GLU A 401 2.02 13.75 18.84
CA GLU A 401 3.15 12.87 19.13
C GLU A 401 2.66 11.44 19.13
N TRP A 402 3.36 10.56 18.43
CA TRP A 402 2.97 9.18 18.30
C TRP A 402 4.19 8.32 17.99
N ALA A 403 4.12 7.05 18.37
CA ALA A 403 5.12 6.05 18.07
C ALA A 403 4.41 4.83 17.47
N PRO A 404 4.70 4.42 16.23
CA PRO A 404 4.16 3.20 15.65
C PRO A 404 4.83 1.95 16.21
N VAL A 405 4.17 0.80 16.08
CA VAL A 405 4.82 -0.48 16.32
C VAL A 405 5.87 -0.77 15.23
N GLY A 406 7.07 -1.19 15.65
CA GLY A 406 8.15 -1.60 14.75
C GLY A 406 7.96 -3.01 14.19
N VAL A 407 8.85 -3.42 13.29
CA VAL A 407 8.93 -4.80 12.79
C VAL A 407 10.26 -5.41 13.17
N MET A 408 10.23 -6.69 13.52
CA MET A 408 11.42 -7.52 13.74
C MET A 408 12.05 -7.90 12.39
N GLU A 409 12.68 -6.93 11.73
CA GLU A 409 13.34 -7.14 10.44
C GLU A 409 14.64 -7.94 10.58
N TRP A 410 15.37 -7.76 11.69
CA TRP A 410 16.62 -8.45 12.01
C TRP A 410 16.59 -8.96 13.45
N LEU A 411 16.90 -10.24 13.64
CA LEU A 411 17.04 -10.88 14.95
C LEU A 411 18.46 -11.47 15.06
N THR A 412 19.12 -11.20 16.18
CA THR A 412 20.46 -11.73 16.49
C THR A 412 20.40 -12.56 17.76
N VAL A 413 20.94 -13.78 17.70
CA VAL A 413 21.11 -14.65 18.86
C VAL A 413 22.61 -14.79 19.12
N ASN A 414 23.04 -14.42 20.32
CA ASN A 414 24.42 -14.66 20.76
C ASN A 414 24.50 -16.10 21.28
N ASP A 415 25.36 -16.92 20.68
CA ASP A 415 25.62 -18.29 21.10
C ASP A 415 26.99 -18.42 21.76
N TRP A 416 27.05 -19.23 22.82
CA TRP A 416 28.30 -19.65 23.45
C TRP A 416 28.09 -21.01 24.11
N ILE A 417 29.12 -21.86 24.04
CA ILE A 417 29.11 -23.13 24.78
C ILE A 417 29.38 -22.82 26.25
N ASN A 418 28.37 -23.04 27.10
CA ASN A 418 28.55 -22.98 28.55
C ASN A 418 29.11 -24.32 29.07
N THR A 419 30.41 -24.36 29.39
CA THR A 419 31.07 -25.57 29.91
C THR A 419 30.67 -25.91 31.34
N ASP A 420 30.13 -24.97 32.11
CA ASP A 420 29.70 -25.23 33.49
C ASP A 420 28.46 -26.13 33.51
N MET A 421 27.64 -26.09 32.46
CA MET A 421 26.48 -26.98 32.28
C MET A 421 26.88 -28.44 32.03
N LEU A 422 28.17 -28.74 31.85
CA LEU A 422 28.69 -30.10 31.79
C LEU A 422 28.87 -30.72 33.19
N GLY A 423 28.95 -29.89 34.24
CA GLY A 423 29.17 -30.36 35.61
C GLY A 423 27.97 -31.10 36.19
N ASP A 424 26.77 -30.52 36.08
CA ASP A 424 25.54 -31.05 36.67
C ASP A 424 25.15 -32.46 36.15
N PRO A 425 25.21 -32.77 34.84
CA PRO A 425 24.92 -34.11 34.35
C PRO A 425 26.01 -35.14 34.70
N LEU A 426 27.24 -34.71 34.93
CA LEU A 426 28.40 -35.57 35.14
C LEU A 426 28.81 -35.70 36.61
N GLY A 427 28.14 -34.98 37.52
CA GLY A 427 28.47 -34.95 38.95
C GLY A 427 29.85 -34.34 39.25
N LEU A 428 30.35 -33.47 38.37
CA LEU A 428 31.67 -32.85 38.51
C LEU A 428 31.55 -31.55 39.33
N SER A 429 32.56 -31.25 40.14
CA SER A 429 32.62 -29.97 40.85
C SER A 429 32.73 -28.82 39.84
N THR A 430 31.87 -27.80 39.97
CA THR A 430 31.91 -26.60 39.15
C THR A 430 33.28 -25.94 39.31
N SER A 431 33.98 -25.70 38.21
CA SER A 431 35.19 -24.87 38.25
C SER A 431 34.78 -23.44 38.56
N ASP A 432 35.12 -22.94 39.74
CA ASP A 432 34.99 -21.52 40.08
C ASP A 432 35.93 -20.71 39.17
N THR A 433 35.40 -20.24 38.04
CA THR A 433 36.04 -19.21 37.23
C THR A 433 35.04 -18.12 36.91
N SER A 434 34.86 -17.19 37.84
CA SER A 434 34.46 -15.83 37.51
C SER A 434 35.60 -15.16 36.73
N SER A 435 35.43 -14.87 35.44
CA SER A 435 35.87 -13.65 34.73
C SER A 435 35.97 -13.82 33.20
N ALA A 436 35.62 -12.74 32.49
CA ALA A 436 35.62 -12.51 31.03
C ALA A 436 34.35 -13.06 30.32
N VAL A 437 33.50 -12.26 29.67
CA VAL A 437 33.77 -11.13 28.78
C VAL A 437 32.64 -10.08 28.88
N ALA A 438 33.03 -8.80 28.83
CA ALA A 438 32.17 -7.63 28.70
C ALA A 438 31.75 -7.38 27.24
#